data_AF-A0A969X4U3-F1
#
_entry.id   AF-A0A969X4U3-F1
#
_cell.length_a   1.000
_cell.length_b   1.000
_cell.length_c   1.000
_cell.angle_alpha   90.00
_cell.angle_beta   90.00
_cell.angle_gamma   90.00
#
_symmetry.space_group_name_H-M   'P 1'
#
loop_
_entity.id
_entity.type
_entity.pdbx_description
1 polymer ?
#
loop_
_entity_poly.entity_id
_entity_poly.type
_entity_poly.pdbx_seq_one_letter_code
_entity_poly.pdbx_strand_id
1 'polypeptide(L)' 'MQSQNFDKEVTMDLLKDMKFFSECCQRGAMEASNQQTRSQCIQMMNDHLDHQWALYKLADQKGWYKEMKPSS' A
#
# COMPACT_ATOMS: atom_id res chain seq x y z
N MET A 1 -4.81 -17.51 -20.58
CA MET A 1 -5.11 -16.07 -20.35
C MET A 1 -5.73 -15.77 -18.97
N GLN A 2 -5.64 -16.65 -17.96
CA GLN A 2 -6.20 -16.41 -16.61
C GLN A 2 -5.22 -15.77 -15.61
N SER A 3 -3.90 -16.00 -15.74
CA SER A 3 -2.91 -15.56 -14.74
C SER A 3 -2.75 -14.04 -14.63
N GLN A 4 -2.84 -13.28 -15.74
CA GLN A 4 -2.61 -11.83 -15.68
C GLN A 4 -3.69 -11.06 -14.91
N ASN A 5 -4.95 -11.53 -14.93
CA ASN A 5 -6.02 -10.90 -14.15
C ASN A 5 -5.89 -11.20 -12.67
N PHE A 6 -5.50 -12.43 -12.32
CA PHE A 6 -5.21 -12.80 -10.93
C PHE A 6 -4.04 -11.98 -10.36
N ASP A 7 -2.94 -11.83 -11.12
CA ASP A 7 -1.79 -11.03 -10.69
C ASP A 7 -2.17 -9.55 -10.48
N LYS A 8 -3.04 -9.01 -11.34
CA LYS A 8 -3.60 -7.66 -11.20
C LYS A 8 -4.42 -7.55 -9.91
N GLU A 9 -5.36 -8.47 -9.68
CA GLU A 9 -6.22 -8.48 -8.49
C GLU A 9 -5.39 -8.55 -7.22
N VAL A 10 -4.47 -9.51 -7.12
CA VAL A 10 -3.58 -9.67 -5.96
C VAL A 10 -2.75 -8.41 -5.71
N THR A 11 -2.15 -7.84 -6.76
CA THR A 11 -1.34 -6.61 -6.61
C THR A 11 -2.18 -5.43 -6.13
N MET A 12 -3.39 -5.27 -6.69
CA MET A 12 -4.30 -4.19 -6.32
C MET A 12 -4.87 -4.35 -4.91
N ASP A 13 -5.09 -5.58 -4.44
CA ASP A 13 -5.50 -5.85 -3.07
C ASP A 13 -4.36 -5.62 -2.08
N LEU A 14 -3.14 -6.09 -2.38
CA LEU A 14 -1.96 -5.78 -1.58
C LEU A 14 -1.73 -4.27 -1.45
N LEU A 15 -1.95 -3.50 -2.51
CA LEU A 15 -1.86 -2.04 -2.46
C LEU A 15 -2.87 -1.39 -1.50
N LYS A 16 -4.10 -1.92 -1.41
CA LYS A 16 -5.10 -1.46 -0.45
C LYS A 16 -4.69 -1.82 0.98
N ASP A 17 -4.21 -3.04 1.18
CA ASP A 17 -3.78 -3.54 2.48
C ASP A 17 -2.59 -2.73 3.03
N MET A 18 -1.60 -2.41 2.18
CA MET A 18 -0.46 -1.59 2.56
C MET A 18 -0.88 -0.17 2.98
N LYS A 19 -1.88 0.41 2.28
CA LYS A 19 -2.45 1.70 2.65
C LYS A 19 -3.15 1.62 4.02
N PHE A 20 -4.01 0.62 4.20
CA PHE A 20 -4.73 0.42 5.46
C PHE A 20 -3.77 0.21 6.64
N PHE A 21 -2.75 -0.62 6.46
CA PHE A 21 -1.73 -0.86 7.47
C PHE A 21 -0.97 0.42 7.84
N SER A 22 -0.58 1.22 6.85
CA SER A 22 0.10 2.50 7.09
C SER A 22 -0.78 3.47 7.89
N GLU A 23 -2.08 3.53 7.60
CA GLU A 23 -3.04 4.32 8.39
C GLU A 23 -3.16 3.81 9.83
N CYS A 24 -3.17 2.49 10.04
CA CYS A 24 -3.17 1.89 11.38
C CYS A 24 -1.90 2.23 12.16
N CYS A 25 -0.72 2.11 11.54
CA CYS A 25 0.54 2.48 12.18
C CYS A 25 0.61 3.97 12.49
N GLN A 26 0.12 4.84 11.60
CA GLN A 26 0.03 6.27 11.86
C GLN A 26 -0.84 6.58 13.08
N ARG A 27 -2.05 5.99 13.16
CA ARG A 27 -2.93 6.16 14.33
C ARG A 27 -2.28 5.63 15.59
N GLY A 28 -1.69 4.43 15.54
CA GLY A 28 -0.97 3.84 16.66
C GLY A 28 0.19 4.71 17.15
N ALA A 29 0.95 5.32 16.26
CA ALA A 29 2.02 6.24 16.62
C ALA A 29 1.51 7.52 17.30
N MET A 30 0.37 8.05 16.84
CA MET A 30 -0.26 9.24 17.42
C MET A 30 -0.87 8.97 18.80
N GLU A 31 -1.44 7.79 19.00
CA GLU A 31 -2.08 7.38 20.26
C GLU A 31 -1.08 6.83 21.28
N ALA A 32 0.10 6.40 20.84
CA ALA A 32 1.13 5.86 21.72
C ALA A 32 1.64 6.91 22.73
N SER A 33 1.39 6.63 24.01
CA SER A 33 2.02 7.34 25.14
C SER A 33 3.47 6.92 25.35
N ASN A 34 3.86 5.74 24.86
CA ASN A 34 5.21 5.18 24.95
C ASN A 34 6.03 5.55 23.70
N GLN A 35 7.22 6.13 23.91
CA GLN A 35 8.10 6.57 22.82
C GLN A 35 8.64 5.39 21.98
N GLN A 36 8.97 4.25 22.60
CA GLN A 36 9.43 3.06 21.89
C GLN A 36 8.33 2.51 20.98
N THR A 37 7.09 2.39 21.48
CA THR A 37 5.94 1.96 20.67
C THR A 37 5.69 2.91 19.51
N ARG A 38 5.76 4.23 19.75
CA ARG A 38 5.65 5.24 18.68
C ARG A 38 6.71 5.03 17.60
N SER A 39 7.98 4.87 18.00
CA SER A 39 9.08 4.65 17.07
C SER A 39 8.91 3.36 16.28
N GLN A 40 8.43 2.28 16.91
CA GLN A 40 8.13 1.01 16.22
C GLN A 40 7.02 1.18 15.17
N CYS A 41 5.91 1.86 15.52
CA CYS A 41 4.84 2.14 14.56
C CYS A 41 5.34 2.96 13.37
N ILE A 42 6.15 3.99 13.61
CA ILE A 42 6.75 4.81 12.54
C ILE A 42 7.66 3.97 11.65
N GLN A 43 8.49 3.10 12.24
CA GLN A 43 9.39 2.26 11.48
C GLN A 43 8.63 1.25 10.61
N MET A 44 7.64 0.57 11.18
CA MET A 44 6.78 -0.35 10.44
C MET A 44 6.03 0.36 9.30
N MET A 45 5.54 1.57 9.53
CA MET A 45 4.90 2.39 8.50
C MET A 45 5.86 2.70 7.35
N ASN A 46 7.08 3.15 7.65
CA ASN A 46 8.06 3.49 6.61
C ASN A 46 8.45 2.27 5.76
N ASP A 47 8.68 1.12 6.38
CA ASP A 47 8.99 -0.13 5.67
C ASP A 47 7.84 -0.53 4.71
N HIS A 48 6.59 -0.31 5.11
CA HIS A 48 5.42 -0.63 4.28
C HIS A 48 5.18 0.39 3.17
N LEU A 49 5.54 1.66 3.36
CA LEU A 49 5.50 2.68 2.30
C LEU A 49 6.46 2.34 1.15
N ASP A 50 7.65 1.82 1.46
CA ASP A 50 8.60 1.37 0.44
C ASP A 50 8.05 0.19 -0.37
N HIS A 51 7.43 -0.78 0.30
CA HIS A 51 6.74 -1.89 -0.38
C HIS A 51 5.55 -1.42 -1.22
N GLN A 52 4.74 -0.49 -0.70
CA GLN A 52 3.62 0.10 -1.42
C GLN A 52 4.09 0.79 -2.71
N TRP A 53 5.21 1.51 -2.64
CA TRP A 53 5.80 2.17 -3.81
C TRP A 53 6.29 1.17 -4.86
N ALA A 54 6.88 0.05 -4.44
CA ALA A 54 7.28 -1.02 -5.35
C ALA A 54 6.08 -1.66 -6.07
N LEU A 55 5.00 -1.95 -5.34
CA LEU A 55 3.75 -2.47 -5.90
C LEU A 55 3.09 -1.46 -6.84
N TYR A 56 3.11 -0.17 -6.50
CA TYR A 56 2.57 0.88 -7.34
C TYR A 56 3.32 0.94 -8.68
N LYS A 57 4.66 0.93 -8.66
CA LYS A 57 5.47 0.90 -9.89
C LYS A 57 5.17 -0.33 -10.74
N LEU A 58 5.01 -1.50 -10.12
CA LEU A 58 4.63 -2.72 -10.83
C LEU A 58 3.28 -2.55 -11.53
N ALA A 59 2.27 -2.07 -10.81
CA ALA A 59 0.94 -1.87 -11.36
C ALA A 59 0.91 -0.79 -12.46
N ASP A 60 1.71 0.27 -12.34
CA ASP A 60 1.87 1.31 -13.37
C ASP A 60 2.56 0.76 -14.63
N GLN A 61 3.67 0.04 -14.49
CA GLN A 61 4.38 -0.61 -15.60
C GLN A 61 3.48 -1.60 -16.37
N LYS A 62 2.59 -2.28 -15.66
CA LYS A 62 1.60 -3.20 -16.24
C LYS A 62 0.37 -2.50 -16.79
N GLY A 63 0.23 -1.19 -16.59
CA GLY A 63 -0.89 -0.38 -17.06
C GLY A 63 -2.21 -0.65 -16.32
N TRP A 64 -2.16 -1.24 -15.12
CA TRP A 64 -3.35 -1.67 -14.39
C TRP A 64 -4.20 -0.53 -13.82
N TYR A 65 -3.67 0.69 -13.79
CA TYR A 65 -4.37 1.91 -13.37
C TYR A 65 -5.09 2.67 -14.50
N LYS A 66 -4.88 2.32 -15.78
CA LYS A 66 -5.29 3.15 -16.94
C LYS A 66 -6.80 3.28 -17.18
N GLU A 67 -7.66 2.60 -16.42
CA GLU A 67 -9.10 2.57 -16.68
C GLU A 67 -9.93 3.61 -15.89
N MET A 68 -9.31 4.50 -15.10
CA MET A 68 -10.05 5.57 -14.40
C MET A 68 -10.05 6.93 -15.12
N LYS A 69 -9.81 7.00 -16.43
CA LYS A 69 -10.16 8.20 -17.20
C LYS A 69 -11.61 8.06 -17.66
N PRO A 70 -12.56 8.89 -17.20
CA PRO A 70 -13.87 8.92 -17.83
C PRO A 70 -13.68 9.30 -19.30
N SER A 71 -14.16 8.45 -20.19
CA SER A 71 -14.26 8.75 -21.61
C SER A 71 -15.08 10.03 -21.75
N SER A 72 -14.41 11.11 -22.14
CA SER A 72 -15.02 12.39 -22.52
C SER A 72 -15.51 12.30 -23.95
#